data_AF-A0A1G2LC79-F1
#
_entry.id   AF-A0A1G2LC79-F1
#
_cell.length_a   1.000
_cell.length_b   1.000
_cell.length_c   1.000
_cell.angle_alpha   90.00
_cell.angle_beta   90.00
_cell.angle_gamma   90.00
#
_symmetry.space_group_name_H-M   'P 1'
#
loop_
_entity.id
_entity.type
_entity.pdbx_description
1 polymer ?
#
loop_
_entity_poly.entity_id
_entity_poly.type
_entity_poly.pdbx_seq_one_letter_code
_entity_poly.pdbx_strand_id
1 'polypeptide(L)'
;MAKKLVFLGGTAANNAWREGIIEVLVAEGVDREALFNPVVKDWNDEAQRREEAAKAGASHLLFYIADPQQDGNPLSAYSMVEATMALYDKADRTVVVFDTEGMGGHPQKAMSQTAKVLKARFPEARIFVARQDAINWLVTELK
;
A
#
# COMPACT_ATOMS: atom_id res chain seq x y z
N MET A 1 -22.31 5.80 8.77
CA MET A 1 -21.50 4.86 7.96
C MET A 1 -20.47 4.22 8.88
N ALA A 2 -20.07 2.96 8.64
CA ALA A 2 -18.96 2.37 9.39
C ALA A 2 -17.67 3.17 9.11
N LYS A 3 -16.82 3.36 10.13
CA LYS A 3 -15.53 4.06 9.98
C LYS A 3 -14.68 3.29 8.99
N LYS A 4 -14.23 3.94 7.91
CA LYS A 4 -13.34 3.34 6.91
C LYS A 4 -11.95 3.13 7.53
N LEU A 5 -11.32 2.00 7.21
CA LEU A 5 -10.00 1.64 7.71
C LEU A 5 -9.15 1.15 6.54
N VAL A 6 -7.97 1.74 6.37
CA VAL A 6 -6.97 1.31 5.41
C VAL A 6 -5.90 0.51 6.14
N PHE A 7 -5.74 -0.75 5.76
CA PHE A 7 -4.62 -1.57 6.18
C PHE A 7 -3.41 -1.22 5.30
N LEU A 8 -2.34 -0.73 5.92
CA LEU A 8 -1.08 -0.40 5.22
C LEU A 8 -0.22 -1.66 5.15
N GLY A 9 -0.50 -2.51 4.18
CA GLY A 9 0.21 -3.76 3.89
C GLY A 9 1.46 -3.59 3.02
N GLY A 10 2.16 -4.69 2.83
CA GLY A 10 3.42 -4.77 2.10
C GLY A 10 4.64 -4.66 3.01
N THR A 11 5.65 -5.50 2.80
CA THR A 11 6.85 -5.53 3.63
C THR A 11 7.54 -4.17 3.64
N ALA A 12 7.76 -3.64 4.85
CA ALA A 12 8.59 -2.46 5.03
C ALA A 12 10.09 -2.80 5.03
N ALA A 13 10.52 -4.04 5.30
CA ALA A 13 11.93 -4.33 5.58
C ALA A 13 12.50 -3.26 6.55
N ASN A 14 13.56 -2.54 6.17
CA ASN A 14 14.12 -1.41 6.94
C ASN A 14 13.59 -0.03 6.51
N ASN A 15 12.48 0.03 5.79
CA ASN A 15 11.89 1.27 5.30
C ASN A 15 10.74 1.77 6.19
N ALA A 16 10.60 3.10 6.22
CA ALA A 16 9.59 3.80 7.01
C ALA A 16 8.53 4.46 6.11
N TRP A 17 8.30 3.96 4.89
CA TRP A 17 7.37 4.58 3.91
C TRP A 17 5.97 4.82 4.49
N ARG A 18 5.55 3.93 5.41
CA ARG A 18 4.28 4.03 6.11
C ARG A 18 4.15 5.33 6.88
N GLU A 19 5.18 5.72 7.62
CA GLU A 19 5.16 6.98 8.38
C GLU A 19 5.04 8.16 7.41
N GLY A 20 5.81 8.16 6.31
CA GLY A 20 5.73 9.23 5.31
C GLY A 20 4.37 9.36 4.62
N ILE A 21 3.66 8.26 4.32
CA ILE A 21 2.30 8.35 3.76
C ILE A 21 1.27 8.74 4.84
N ILE A 22 1.44 8.24 6.07
CA ILE A 22 0.58 8.58 7.21
C ILE A 22 0.65 10.09 7.49
N GLU A 23 1.85 10.65 7.58
CA GLU A 23 2.07 12.08 7.84
C GLU A 23 1.39 12.95 6.78
N VAL A 24 1.55 12.61 5.49
CA VAL A 24 0.90 13.34 4.41
C VAL A 24 -0.63 13.22 4.49
N LEU A 25 -1.18 12.02 4.71
CA LEU A 25 -2.63 11.84 4.80
C LEU A 25 -3.23 12.59 5.99
N VAL A 26 -2.57 12.57 7.15
CA VAL A 26 -3.00 13.31 8.34
C VAL A 26 -2.90 14.81 8.13
N ALA A 27 -1.83 15.30 7.50
CA ALA A 27 -1.69 16.71 7.14
C ALA A 27 -2.77 17.18 6.17
N GLU A 28 -3.19 16.30 5.26
CA GLU A 28 -4.34 16.53 4.39
C GLU A 28 -5.68 16.43 5.13
N GLY A 29 -5.74 15.99 6.39
CA GLY A 29 -6.94 15.95 7.21
C GLY A 29 -7.65 14.60 7.28
N VAL A 30 -6.98 13.50 6.91
CA VAL A 30 -7.44 12.13 7.18
C VAL A 30 -7.22 11.80 8.66
N ASP A 31 -8.20 11.19 9.31
CA ASP A 31 -8.05 10.70 10.68
C ASP A 31 -6.97 9.62 10.78
N ARG A 32 -5.99 9.81 11.68
CA ARG A 32 -4.89 8.86 11.92
C ARG A 32 -5.40 7.45 12.27
N GLU A 33 -6.54 7.35 12.93
CA GLU A 33 -7.18 6.09 13.30
C GLU A 33 -7.78 5.33 12.09
N ALA A 34 -7.96 6.00 10.95
CA ALA A 34 -8.36 5.35 9.70
C ALA A 34 -7.19 4.62 9.01
N LEU A 35 -5.98 4.70 9.56
CA LEU A 35 -4.75 4.17 8.97
C LEU A 35 -4.11 3.13 9.91
N PHE A 36 -4.19 1.85 9.56
CA PHE A 36 -3.56 0.79 10.35
C PHE A 36 -2.15 0.49 9.84
N ASN A 37 -1.14 0.77 10.68
CA ASN A 37 0.25 0.38 10.46
C ASN A 37 0.53 -0.96 11.18
N PRO A 38 0.81 -2.07 10.48
CA PRO A 38 1.11 -3.37 11.10
C PRO A 38 2.50 -3.45 11.74
N VAL A 39 3.38 -2.47 11.51
CA VAL A 39 4.74 -2.49 12.05
C VAL A 39 4.71 -2.24 13.55
N VAL A 40 5.29 -3.17 14.31
CA VAL A 40 5.49 -3.09 15.75
C VAL A 40 6.95 -3.41 16.09
N LYS A 41 7.44 -2.91 17.23
CA LYS A 41 8.81 -3.14 17.69
C LYS A 41 9.08 -4.63 17.97
N ASP A 42 8.14 -5.29 18.62
CA ASP A 42 8.23 -6.70 18.99
C ASP A 42 7.04 -7.45 18.35
N TRP A 43 7.32 -8.23 17.30
CA TRP A 43 6.30 -9.03 16.64
C TRP A 43 6.02 -10.29 17.47
N ASN A 44 4.80 -10.37 18.00
CA ASN A 44 4.32 -11.46 18.86
C ASN A 44 2.90 -11.90 18.44
N ASP A 45 2.37 -12.93 19.09
CA ASP A 45 1.05 -13.48 18.75
C ASP A 45 -0.09 -12.45 18.88
N GLU A 46 0.03 -11.47 19.78
CA GLU A 46 -0.97 -10.40 19.91
C GLU A 46 -0.90 -9.44 18.72
N ALA A 47 0.30 -9.05 18.31
CA ALA A 47 0.51 -8.23 17.13
C ALA A 47 -0.03 -8.92 15.87
N GLN A 48 0.22 -10.22 15.72
CA GLN A 48 -0.33 -11.03 14.63
C GLN A 48 -1.86 -11.01 14.65
N ARG A 49 -2.49 -11.30 15.80
CA ARG A 49 -3.97 -11.28 15.90
C ARG A 49 -4.56 -9.91 15.57
N ARG A 50 -3.91 -8.82 16.00
CA ARG A 50 -4.33 -7.45 15.68
C ARG A 50 -4.19 -7.16 14.19
N GLU A 51 -3.10 -7.59 13.58
CA GLU A 51 -2.87 -7.44 12.14
C GLU A 51 -3.93 -8.19 11.32
N GLU A 52 -4.20 -9.45 11.66
CA GLU A 52 -5.20 -10.28 10.99
C GLU A 52 -6.61 -9.69 11.13
N ALA A 53 -6.98 -9.24 12.34
CA ALA A 53 -8.26 -8.58 12.59
C ALA A 53 -8.41 -7.28 11.79
N ALA A 54 -7.36 -6.44 11.75
CA ALA A 54 -7.34 -5.22 10.96
C ALA A 54 -7.43 -5.52 9.47
N LYS A 55 -6.67 -6.49 8.95
CA LYS A 55 -6.69 -6.91 7.53
C LYS A 55 -8.05 -7.49 7.12
N ALA A 56 -8.72 -8.21 8.02
CA ALA A 56 -10.05 -8.75 7.78
C ALA A 56 -11.10 -7.63 7.69
N GLY A 57 -11.11 -6.72 8.67
CA GLY A 57 -12.09 -5.65 8.83
C GLY A 57 -11.82 -4.36 8.03
N ALA A 58 -10.64 -4.21 7.45
CA ALA A 58 -10.28 -3.04 6.66
C ALA A 58 -11.19 -2.87 5.43
N SER A 59 -11.61 -1.63 5.19
CA SER A 59 -12.33 -1.26 3.98
C SER A 59 -11.41 -1.25 2.76
N HIS A 60 -10.10 -1.04 2.95
CA HIS A 60 -9.10 -1.11 1.89
C HIS A 60 -7.80 -1.78 2.35
N LEU A 61 -7.21 -2.56 1.45
CA LEU A 61 -5.92 -3.21 1.63
C LEU A 61 -4.91 -2.52 0.73
N LEU A 62 -4.08 -1.64 1.29
CA LEU A 62 -3.06 -0.92 0.54
C LEU A 62 -1.75 -1.71 0.54
N PHE A 63 -1.19 -1.94 -0.64
CA PHE A 63 0.12 -2.57 -0.82
C PHE A 63 1.05 -1.59 -1.54
N TYR A 64 2.09 -1.15 -0.84
CA TYR A 64 3.15 -0.33 -1.39
C TYR A 64 4.28 -1.22 -1.89
N ILE A 65 4.59 -1.16 -3.19
CA ILE A 65 5.48 -2.13 -3.85
C ILE A 65 6.94 -1.65 -3.88
N ALA A 66 7.14 -0.34 -3.96
CA ALA A 66 8.42 0.27 -4.23
C ALA A 66 8.52 1.58 -3.45
N ASP A 67 9.66 1.86 -2.82
CA ASP A 67 9.98 3.18 -2.28
C ASP A 67 11.35 3.62 -2.83
N PRO A 68 11.37 4.49 -3.85
CA PRO A 68 12.59 4.95 -4.49
C PRO A 68 13.39 5.97 -3.69
N GLN A 69 12.85 6.48 -2.58
CA GLN A 69 13.51 7.52 -1.78
C GLN A 69 14.55 6.96 -0.80
N GLN A 70 14.72 5.63 -0.73
CA GLN A 70 15.76 5.00 0.06
C GLN A 70 16.96 4.55 -0.77
N ASP A 71 18.16 4.70 -0.20
CA ASP A 71 19.39 4.14 -0.75
C ASP A 71 19.23 2.64 -1.02
N GLY A 72 19.45 2.25 -2.28
CA GLY A 72 19.29 0.86 -2.74
C GLY A 72 17.94 0.54 -3.38
N ASN A 73 16.99 1.47 -3.45
CA ASN A 73 15.69 1.32 -4.13
C ASN A 73 14.97 0.00 -3.78
N PRO A 74 14.64 -0.27 -2.51
CA PRO A 74 14.11 -1.55 -2.09
C PRO A 74 12.73 -1.81 -2.73
N LEU A 75 12.72 -2.64 -3.78
CA LEU A 75 11.53 -3.26 -4.31
C LEU A 75 11.13 -4.41 -3.39
N SER A 76 9.88 -4.45 -2.97
CA SER A 76 9.37 -5.57 -2.18
C SER A 76 8.74 -6.63 -3.08
N ALA A 77 9.54 -7.64 -3.45
CA ALA A 77 9.05 -8.79 -4.22
C ALA A 77 7.93 -9.53 -3.49
N TYR A 78 8.01 -9.62 -2.16
CA TYR A 78 6.96 -10.26 -1.36
C TYR A 78 5.66 -9.46 -1.36
N SER A 79 5.73 -8.12 -1.22
CA SER A 79 4.53 -7.26 -1.32
C SER A 79 3.82 -7.44 -2.65
N MET A 80 4.57 -7.69 -3.73
CA MET A 80 3.99 -7.93 -5.06
C MET A 80 3.21 -9.25 -5.12
N VAL A 81 3.69 -10.30 -4.43
CA VAL A 81 2.94 -11.56 -4.28
C VAL A 81 1.67 -11.31 -3.45
N GLU A 82 1.79 -10.65 -2.30
CA GLU A 82 0.62 -10.34 -1.45
C GLU A 82 -0.42 -9.51 -2.19
N ALA A 83 0.00 -8.46 -2.88
CA ALA A 83 -0.88 -7.61 -3.68
C ALA A 83 -1.58 -8.41 -4.79
N THR A 84 -0.85 -9.30 -5.46
CA THR A 84 -1.43 -10.15 -6.52
C THR A 84 -2.48 -11.09 -5.96
N MET A 85 -2.21 -11.75 -4.83
CA MET A 85 -3.20 -12.62 -4.18
C MET A 85 -4.42 -11.83 -3.69
N ALA A 86 -4.20 -10.66 -3.08
CA ALA A 86 -5.28 -9.80 -2.63
C ALA A 86 -6.14 -9.28 -3.80
N LEU A 87 -5.55 -9.00 -4.96
CA LEU A 87 -6.29 -8.65 -6.17
C LEU A 87 -7.18 -9.81 -6.65
N TYR A 88 -6.72 -11.05 -6.57
CA TYR A 88 -7.55 -12.21 -6.92
C TYR A 88 -8.69 -12.44 -5.93
N ASP A 89 -8.43 -12.27 -4.64
CA ASP A 89 -9.41 -12.58 -3.60
C ASP A 89 -10.41 -11.43 -3.39
N LYS A 90 -9.94 -10.18 -3.48
CA LYS A 90 -10.63 -8.98 -2.99
C LYS A 90 -10.29 -7.72 -3.82
N ALA A 91 -10.43 -7.81 -5.15
CA ALA A 91 -10.09 -6.72 -6.07
C ALA A 91 -10.78 -5.38 -5.74
N ASP A 92 -12.02 -5.44 -5.27
CA ASP A 92 -12.89 -4.30 -4.95
C ASP A 92 -12.34 -3.39 -3.85
N ARG A 93 -11.54 -3.96 -2.93
CA ARG A 93 -10.91 -3.24 -1.82
C ARG A 93 -9.38 -3.25 -1.84
N THR A 94 -8.77 -3.88 -2.82
CA THR A 94 -7.30 -3.92 -2.93
C THR A 94 -6.79 -2.68 -3.66
N VAL A 95 -5.80 -2.04 -3.06
CA VAL A 95 -5.14 -0.83 -3.55
C VAL A 95 -3.66 -1.13 -3.68
N VAL A 96 -3.09 -0.90 -4.86
CA VAL A 96 -1.67 -1.17 -5.14
C VAL A 96 -0.99 0.10 -5.58
N VAL A 97 0.16 0.41 -4.97
CA VAL A 97 0.96 1.59 -5.27
C VAL A 97 2.34 1.16 -5.75
N PHE A 98 2.59 1.40 -7.03
CA PHE A 98 3.92 1.32 -7.65
C PHE A 98 4.55 2.71 -7.63
N ASP A 99 5.06 3.11 -6.47
CA ASP A 99 5.81 4.37 -6.40
C ASP A 99 7.17 4.19 -7.08
N THR A 100 7.27 4.73 -8.28
CA THR A 100 8.45 4.62 -9.15
C THR A 100 9.10 5.98 -9.38
N GLU A 101 8.69 7.00 -8.62
CA GLU A 101 9.17 8.37 -8.77
C GLU A 101 10.67 8.45 -8.46
N GLY A 102 11.48 8.94 -9.41
CA GLY A 102 12.94 8.95 -9.24
C GLY A 102 13.64 7.61 -9.53
N MET A 103 12.91 6.53 -9.83
CA MET A 103 13.53 5.32 -10.38
C MET A 103 13.97 5.53 -11.83
N GLY A 104 15.13 5.00 -12.19
CA GLY A 104 15.61 4.95 -13.57
C GLY A 104 15.92 3.52 -14.03
N GLY A 105 16.13 3.35 -15.33
CA GLY A 105 16.68 2.12 -15.91
C GLY A 105 15.73 0.91 -15.87
N HIS A 106 16.29 -0.28 -15.62
CA HIS A 106 15.57 -1.55 -15.69
C HIS A 106 14.47 -1.70 -14.60
N PRO A 107 14.68 -1.33 -13.33
CA PRO A 107 13.66 -1.42 -12.29
C PRO A 107 12.38 -0.64 -12.62
N GLN A 108 12.50 0.60 -13.10
CA GLN A 108 11.36 1.42 -13.50
C GLN A 108 10.54 0.77 -14.62
N LYS A 109 11.23 0.22 -15.64
CA LYS A 109 10.59 -0.50 -16.75
C LYS A 109 9.86 -1.75 -16.26
N ALA A 110 10.48 -2.53 -15.37
CA ALA A 110 9.86 -3.73 -14.80
C ALA A 110 8.58 -3.38 -14.03
N MET A 111 8.63 -2.38 -13.14
CA MET A 111 7.45 -1.95 -12.37
C MET A 111 6.33 -1.39 -13.26
N SER A 112 6.68 -0.62 -14.29
CA SER A 112 5.71 -0.11 -15.26
C SER A 112 5.01 -1.23 -16.03
N GLN A 113 5.75 -2.26 -16.45
CA GLN A 113 5.17 -3.43 -17.11
C GLN A 113 4.30 -4.26 -16.15
N THR A 114 4.75 -4.47 -14.91
CA THR A 114 3.96 -5.16 -13.88
C THR A 114 2.64 -4.45 -13.64
N ALA A 115 2.65 -3.14 -13.42
CA ALA A 115 1.45 -2.34 -13.22
C ALA A 115 0.50 -2.42 -14.42
N LYS A 116 1.04 -2.40 -15.65
CA LYS A 116 0.25 -2.57 -16.88
C LYS A 116 -0.43 -3.94 -16.95
N VAL A 117 0.28 -5.01 -16.64
CA VAL A 117 -0.26 -6.38 -16.64
C VAL A 117 -1.37 -6.51 -15.60
N LEU A 118 -1.16 -5.99 -14.38
CA LEU A 118 -2.17 -6.05 -13.33
C LEU A 118 -3.41 -5.22 -13.69
N LYS A 119 -3.25 -4.00 -14.24
CA LYS A 119 -4.39 -3.19 -14.72
C LYS A 119 -5.18 -3.87 -15.82
N ALA A 120 -4.52 -4.55 -16.75
CA ALA A 120 -5.21 -5.30 -17.80
C ALA A 120 -6.01 -6.49 -17.24
N ARG A 121 -5.51 -7.12 -16.16
CA ARG A 121 -6.19 -8.23 -15.48
C ARG A 121 -7.32 -7.78 -14.56
N PHE A 122 -7.14 -6.64 -13.90
CA PHE A 122 -8.03 -6.09 -12.89
C PHE A 122 -8.37 -4.62 -13.21
N PRO A 123 -9.18 -4.35 -14.25
CA PRO A 123 -9.43 -3.00 -14.75
C PRO A 123 -10.10 -2.07 -13.72
N GLU A 124 -10.91 -2.63 -12.83
CA GLU A 124 -11.62 -1.89 -11.78
C GLU A 124 -10.80 -1.74 -10.48
N ALA A 125 -9.64 -2.39 -10.39
CA ALA A 125 -8.80 -2.31 -9.19
C ALA A 125 -8.02 -1.00 -9.15
N ARG A 126 -7.79 -0.51 -7.93
CA ARG A 126 -7.09 0.76 -7.69
C ARG A 126 -5.59 0.54 -7.73
N ILE A 127 -5.01 0.65 -8.93
CA ILE A 127 -3.58 0.45 -9.17
C ILE A 127 -2.96 1.78 -9.59
N PHE A 128 -2.13 2.34 -8.73
CA PHE A 128 -1.46 3.62 -8.93
C PHE A 128 0.01 3.41 -9.31
N VAL A 129 0.51 4.24 -10.24
CA VAL A 129 1.94 4.26 -10.66
C VAL A 129 2.65 5.53 -10.22
N ALA A 130 1.93 6.41 -9.54
CA ALA A 130 2.43 7.63 -8.93
C ALA A 130 1.91 7.68 -7.49
N ARG A 131 2.79 8.02 -6.56
CA ARG A 131 2.46 8.16 -5.13
C ARG A 131 1.35 9.20 -4.91
N GLN A 132 1.44 10.34 -5.58
CA GLN A 132 0.50 11.44 -5.40
C GLN A 132 -0.93 11.07 -5.81
N ASP A 133 -1.11 10.27 -6.88
CA ASP A 133 -2.43 9.82 -7.31
C ASP A 133 -3.09 8.93 -6.24
N ALA A 134 -2.29 8.04 -5.62
CA ALA A 134 -2.76 7.19 -4.52
C ALA A 134 -3.18 8.04 -3.30
N ILE A 135 -2.39 9.07 -2.96
CA ILE A 135 -2.70 9.99 -1.86
C ILE A 135 -4.00 10.75 -2.14
N ASN A 136 -4.14 11.35 -3.32
CA ASN A 136 -5.35 12.11 -3.70
C ASN A 136 -6.61 11.23 -3.61
N TRP A 137 -6.50 9.98 -4.06
CA TRP A 137 -7.58 9.02 -3.95
C TRP A 137 -7.90 8.66 -2.48
N LEU A 138 -6.89 8.36 -1.66
CA LEU A 138 -7.08 8.04 -0.24
C LEU A 138 -7.72 9.20 0.53
N VAL A 139 -7.30 10.43 0.26
CA VAL A 139 -7.88 11.64 0.88
C VAL A 139 -9.36 11.75 0.55
N THR A 140 -9.73 11.52 -0.71
CA THR A 140 -11.14 11.53 -1.14
C THR A 140 -11.93 10.37 -0.56
N GLU A 141 -11.31 9.21 -0.42
CA GLU A 141 -11.98 7.99 0.05
C GLU A 141 -12.22 8.01 1.56
N LEU A 142 -11.35 8.65 2.35
CA LEU A 142 -11.37 8.59 3.81
C LEU A 142 -11.94 9.84 4.50
N LYS A 143 -12.14 10.93 3.76
CA LYS A 143 -12.89 12.12 4.21
C LYS A 143 -14.38 11.97 3.92
#